data_AF-A0A7C5UN45-F1
#
_entry.id   AF-A0A7C5UN45-F1
#
_cell.length_a   1.000
_cell.length_b   1.000
_cell.length_c   1.000
_cell.angle_alpha   90.00
_cell.angle_beta   90.00
_cell.angle_gamma   90.00
#
_symmetry.space_group_name_H-M   'P 1'
#
loop_
_entity.id
_entity.type
_entity.pdbx_description
1 polymer ?
#
loop_
_entity_poly.entity_id
_entity_poly.type
_entity_poly.pdbx_seq_one_letter_code
_entity_poly.pdbx_strand_id
1 'polypeptide(L)'
;MDFWKWFVPGLKIKRWLLCLFLGILLLALGVAYILVQLYRTEEFPAWTYYVTLQFIPRLVRGLLFLALGVALVLLALNRLSRTLLLALAPEQKRSLAEVVYRHARSERGKRVVIIGGSTGTVLLLRALRRQGRDLHVRVITTGLESSRIFSRIEEELRLSGGRVLFPTREDVSLYAELEDGTFLVGVDAVGAEKKSAPIRRVFLGRKIKEAGVLGDGFQELARQSQAGLEPSSEAVEAVERAELVILGPASLYTGLLPCLTPPLVEALRRSRAAKLFLCNLMTEPGQTEGYSLSDHLRTLHEHAGLTPDFVLVNSGPISERVLARYRQLNAEPIVYNPAVDRPSSSLSIEGNAETLLVEGAILLQRDLVAEVRDDIPVVVDGRVEKRSMVVIRHDDEKLGRAIAELMERQLAWGYSA
;
A
#
# COMPACT_ATOMS: atom_id res chain seq x y z
N MET A 1 7.33 -21.12 -26.25
CA MET A 1 5.93 -20.99 -25.81
C MET A 1 5.64 -22.17 -24.89
N ASP A 2 5.68 -21.96 -23.58
CA ASP A 2 5.60 -23.06 -22.60
C ASP A 2 4.12 -23.47 -22.40
N PHE A 3 3.64 -24.39 -23.25
CA PHE A 3 2.30 -24.97 -23.17
C PHE A 3 1.99 -25.56 -21.78
N TRP A 4 3.01 -26.00 -21.06
CA TRP A 4 2.92 -26.57 -19.71
C TRP A 4 2.47 -25.59 -18.63
N LYS A 5 2.62 -24.27 -18.83
CA LYS A 5 2.18 -23.25 -17.85
C LYS A 5 0.65 -23.09 -17.78
N TRP A 6 -0.08 -23.55 -18.78
CA TRP A 6 -1.56 -23.62 -18.73
C TRP A 6 -2.08 -24.73 -17.80
N PHE A 7 -1.20 -25.64 -17.38
CA PHE A 7 -1.55 -26.76 -16.49
C PHE A 7 -1.30 -26.47 -15.00
N VAL A 8 -0.91 -25.25 -14.62
CA VAL A 8 -0.68 -24.89 -13.22
C VAL A 8 -1.98 -25.01 -12.40
N PRO A 9 -1.97 -25.68 -11.23
CA PRO A 9 -3.15 -25.80 -10.37
C PRO A 9 -3.57 -24.42 -9.83
N GLY A 10 -4.84 -24.04 -10.02
CA GLY A 10 -5.41 -22.78 -9.51
C GLY A 10 -6.35 -22.08 -10.48
N LEU A 11 -6.10 -22.18 -11.79
CA LEU A 11 -7.02 -21.73 -12.82
C LEU A 11 -8.12 -22.78 -13.05
N LYS A 12 -9.37 -22.45 -12.69
CA LYS A 12 -10.56 -23.31 -12.86
C LYS A 12 -10.89 -23.67 -14.33
N ILE A 13 -10.07 -23.24 -15.28
CA ILE A 13 -10.22 -23.43 -16.73
C ILE A 13 -10.26 -24.92 -17.10
N LYS A 14 -9.57 -25.80 -16.37
CA LYS A 14 -9.52 -27.25 -16.66
C LYS A 14 -10.90 -27.90 -16.72
N ARG A 15 -11.80 -27.53 -15.80
CA ARG A 15 -13.17 -28.10 -15.73
C ARG A 15 -14.01 -27.66 -16.92
N TRP A 16 -13.86 -26.42 -17.35
CA TRP A 16 -14.61 -25.84 -18.47
C TRP A 16 -14.07 -26.32 -19.83
N LEU A 17 -12.76 -26.49 -19.98
CA LEU A 17 -12.18 -27.10 -21.20
C LEU A 17 -12.61 -28.56 -21.35
N LEU A 18 -12.62 -29.33 -20.25
CA LEU A 18 -13.12 -30.70 -20.26
C LEU A 18 -14.62 -30.74 -20.62
N CYS A 19 -15.41 -29.82 -20.06
CA CYS A 19 -16.83 -29.69 -20.37
C CYS A 19 -17.08 -29.34 -21.85
N LEU A 20 -16.31 -28.39 -22.40
CA LEU A 20 -16.37 -28.01 -23.81
C LEU A 20 -15.99 -29.18 -24.73
N PHE A 21 -14.90 -29.87 -24.41
CA PHE A 21 -14.46 -31.06 -25.16
C PHE A 21 -15.52 -32.15 -25.15
N LEU A 22 -16.08 -32.46 -23.98
CA LEU A 22 -17.14 -33.45 -23.84
C LEU A 22 -18.42 -33.03 -24.58
N GLY A 23 -18.76 -31.74 -24.55
CA GLY A 23 -19.90 -31.18 -25.28
C GLY A 23 -19.75 -31.32 -26.79
N ILE A 24 -18.58 -30.99 -27.35
CA ILE A 24 -18.28 -31.16 -28.78
C ILE A 24 -18.34 -32.64 -29.18
N LEU A 25 -17.80 -33.53 -28.34
CA LEU A 25 -17.83 -34.98 -28.59
C LEU A 25 -19.26 -35.52 -28.65
N LEU A 26 -20.10 -35.16 -27.69
CA LEU A 26 -21.51 -35.58 -27.64
C LEU A 26 -22.30 -35.02 -28.82
N LEU A 27 -22.06 -33.77 -29.20
CA LEU A 27 -22.73 -33.13 -30.34
C LEU A 27 -22.32 -33.80 -31.66
N ALA A 28 -21.02 -34.05 -31.85
CA ALA A 28 -20.52 -34.76 -33.02
C ALA A 28 -21.10 -36.18 -33.13
N LEU A 29 -21.19 -36.89 -32.01
CA LEU A 29 -21.79 -38.23 -31.94
C LEU A 29 -23.29 -38.19 -32.27
N GLY A 30 -24.03 -37.23 -31.71
CA GLY A 30 -25.46 -37.05 -31.99
C GLY A 30 -25.75 -36.75 -33.45
N VAL A 31 -25.00 -35.83 -34.06
CA VAL A 31 -25.09 -35.53 -35.50
C VAL A 31 -24.76 -36.76 -36.34
N ALA A 32 -23.73 -37.53 -35.97
CA ALA A 32 -23.38 -38.76 -36.68
C ALA A 32 -24.51 -39.78 -36.68
N TYR A 33 -25.18 -40.00 -35.54
CA TYR A 33 -26.33 -40.91 -35.46
C TYR A 33 -27.50 -40.44 -36.34
N ILE A 34 -27.84 -39.15 -36.31
CA ILE A 34 -28.91 -38.57 -37.13
C ILE A 34 -28.58 -38.75 -38.62
N LEU A 35 -27.35 -38.43 -39.03
CA LEU A 35 -26.92 -38.58 -40.42
C LEU A 35 -26.95 -40.03 -40.89
N VAL A 36 -26.50 -40.99 -40.05
CA VAL A 36 -26.56 -42.43 -40.38
C VAL A 36 -28.00 -42.90 -40.51
N GLN A 37 -28.91 -42.45 -39.65
CA GLN A 37 -30.33 -42.81 -39.73
C GLN A 37 -30.95 -42.27 -41.01
N LEU A 38 -30.74 -40.98 -41.31
CA LEU A 38 -31.27 -40.32 -42.52
C LEU A 38 -30.80 -41.03 -43.80
N TYR A 39 -29.55 -41.49 -43.82
CA TYR A 39 -28.97 -42.28 -44.92
C TYR A 39 -29.51 -43.67 -45.11
N ARG A 40 -30.16 -44.22 -44.08
CA ARG A 40 -30.74 -45.57 -44.15
C ARG A 40 -32.23 -45.54 -44.45
N THR A 41 -32.91 -44.44 -44.17
CA THR A 41 -34.37 -44.35 -44.27
C THR A 41 -34.87 -43.57 -45.48
N GLU A 42 -34.11 -42.58 -45.94
CA GLU A 42 -34.54 -41.68 -47.03
C GLU A 42 -33.74 -41.94 -48.31
N GLU A 43 -34.43 -41.92 -49.46
CA GLU A 43 -33.78 -41.99 -50.76
C GLU A 43 -33.21 -40.61 -51.13
N PHE A 44 -31.89 -40.48 -51.03
CA PHE A 44 -31.23 -39.23 -51.38
C PHE A 44 -31.15 -39.00 -52.89
N PRO A 45 -31.27 -37.74 -53.36
CA PRO A 45 -31.09 -37.40 -54.77
C PRO A 45 -29.68 -37.76 -55.29
N ALA A 46 -29.58 -38.02 -56.61
CA ALA A 46 -28.34 -38.49 -57.25
C ALA A 46 -27.12 -37.56 -57.08
N TRP A 47 -27.32 -36.25 -56.87
CA TRP A 47 -26.22 -35.30 -56.67
C TRP A 47 -25.47 -35.54 -55.34
N THR A 48 -26.12 -36.14 -54.34
CA THR A 48 -25.51 -36.43 -53.03
C THR A 48 -24.37 -37.45 -53.15
N TYR A 49 -24.42 -38.33 -54.16
CA TYR A 49 -23.36 -39.29 -54.49
C TYR A 49 -22.00 -38.61 -54.71
N TYR A 50 -22.00 -37.50 -55.45
CA TYR A 50 -20.80 -36.75 -55.78
C TYR A 50 -20.31 -35.91 -54.60
N VAL A 51 -21.24 -35.24 -53.90
CA VAL A 51 -20.91 -34.37 -52.76
C VAL A 51 -20.34 -35.16 -51.58
N THR A 52 -20.84 -36.37 -51.33
CA THR A 52 -20.37 -37.23 -50.24
C THR A 52 -19.26 -38.19 -50.67
N LEU A 53 -18.69 -38.04 -51.87
CA LEU A 53 -17.57 -38.83 -52.37
C LEU A 53 -17.82 -40.36 -52.32
N GLN A 54 -19.04 -40.83 -52.61
CA GLN A 54 -19.42 -42.25 -52.47
C GLN A 54 -18.68 -43.20 -53.42
N PHE A 55 -18.10 -42.69 -54.51
CA PHE A 55 -17.26 -43.46 -55.43
C PHE A 55 -15.94 -43.94 -54.79
N ILE A 56 -15.56 -43.40 -53.63
CA ILE A 56 -14.36 -43.78 -52.88
C ILE A 56 -14.71 -44.83 -51.81
N PRO A 57 -13.88 -45.88 -51.61
CA PRO A 57 -14.08 -46.85 -50.53
C PRO A 57 -14.29 -46.17 -49.17
N ARG A 58 -15.22 -46.70 -48.36
CA ARG A 58 -15.66 -46.09 -47.09
C ARG A 58 -14.49 -45.73 -46.16
N LEU A 59 -13.48 -46.60 -46.07
CA LEU A 59 -12.29 -46.40 -45.25
C LEU A 59 -11.43 -45.22 -45.73
N VAL A 60 -11.16 -45.14 -47.04
CA VAL A 60 -10.34 -44.08 -47.64
C VAL A 60 -11.03 -42.73 -47.51
N ARG A 61 -12.35 -42.69 -47.72
CA ARG A 61 -13.16 -41.48 -47.51
C ARG A 61 -13.12 -40.99 -46.06
N GLY A 62 -13.25 -41.90 -45.09
CA GLY A 62 -13.17 -41.57 -43.67
C GLY A 62 -11.82 -40.97 -43.28
N LEU A 63 -10.72 -41.56 -43.78
CA LEU A 63 -9.37 -41.03 -43.57
C LEU A 63 -9.16 -39.66 -44.21
N LEU A 64 -9.73 -39.41 -45.39
CA LEU A 64 -9.64 -38.13 -46.09
C LEU A 64 -10.33 -37.01 -45.30
N PHE A 65 -11.56 -37.24 -44.83
CA PHE A 65 -12.28 -36.27 -44.00
C PHE A 65 -11.59 -36.02 -42.65
N LEU A 66 -11.02 -37.06 -42.04
CA LEU A 66 -10.25 -36.93 -40.80
C LEU A 66 -9.00 -36.07 -41.02
N ALA A 67 -8.22 -36.35 -42.07
CA ALA A 67 -7.02 -35.59 -42.40
C ALA A 67 -7.34 -34.11 -42.72
N LEU A 68 -8.39 -33.86 -43.50
CA LEU A 68 -8.86 -32.51 -43.81
C LEU A 68 -9.34 -31.76 -42.56
N GLY A 69 -10.09 -32.43 -41.68
CA GLY A 69 -10.54 -31.86 -40.42
C GLY A 69 -9.37 -31.47 -39.51
N VAL A 70 -8.37 -32.34 -39.36
CA VAL A 70 -7.15 -32.05 -38.58
C VAL A 70 -6.39 -30.86 -39.19
N ALA A 71 -6.23 -30.82 -40.51
CA ALA A 71 -5.55 -29.71 -41.19
C ALA A 71 -6.27 -28.37 -40.97
N LEU A 72 -7.60 -28.33 -41.07
CA LEU A 72 -8.40 -27.13 -40.82
C LEU A 72 -8.31 -26.68 -39.35
N VAL A 73 -8.34 -27.60 -38.39
CA VAL A 73 -8.16 -27.28 -36.97
C VAL A 73 -6.78 -26.69 -36.71
N LEU A 74 -5.72 -27.28 -37.28
CA LEU A 74 -4.36 -26.76 -37.14
C LEU A 74 -4.21 -25.37 -37.78
N LEU A 75 -4.81 -25.15 -38.95
CA LEU A 75 -4.84 -23.85 -39.62
C LEU A 75 -5.58 -22.80 -38.80
N ALA A 76 -6.75 -23.15 -38.26
CA ALA A 76 -7.55 -22.26 -37.42
C ALA A 76 -6.79 -21.88 -36.14
N LEU A 77 -6.19 -22.86 -35.46
CA LEU A 77 -5.37 -22.62 -34.26
C LEU A 77 -4.16 -21.72 -34.57
N ASN A 78 -3.47 -21.95 -35.69
CA ASN A 78 -2.30 -21.16 -36.08
C ASN A 78 -2.68 -19.73 -36.52
N ARG A 79 -3.82 -19.56 -37.19
CA ARG A 79 -4.35 -18.23 -37.53
C ARG A 79 -4.77 -17.47 -36.27
N LEU A 80 -5.51 -18.14 -35.38
CA LEU A 80 -6.01 -17.52 -34.16
C LEU A 80 -4.87 -17.15 -33.20
N SER A 81 -3.82 -17.98 -33.10
CA SER A 81 -2.62 -17.64 -32.34
C SER A 81 -1.91 -16.42 -32.92
N ARG A 82 -1.74 -16.33 -34.25
CA ARG A 82 -1.12 -15.15 -34.90
C ARG A 82 -1.95 -13.87 -34.75
N THR A 83 -3.26 -13.95 -34.90
CA THR A 83 -4.14 -12.77 -34.75
C THR A 83 -4.16 -12.26 -33.30
N LEU A 84 -4.17 -13.17 -32.33
CA LEU A 84 -4.05 -12.79 -30.91
C LEU A 84 -2.65 -12.23 -30.59
N LEU A 85 -1.58 -12.80 -31.15
CA LEU A 85 -0.22 -12.29 -30.98
C LEU A 85 -0.05 -10.87 -31.53
N LEU A 86 -0.65 -10.55 -32.67
CA LEU A 86 -0.59 -9.21 -33.27
C LEU A 86 -1.49 -8.19 -32.54
N ALA A 87 -2.61 -8.63 -31.97
CA ALA A 87 -3.51 -7.77 -31.18
C ALA A 87 -3.00 -7.48 -29.76
N LEU A 88 -2.05 -8.26 -29.24
CA LEU A 88 -1.54 -8.21 -27.86
C LEU A 88 -0.04 -7.92 -27.76
N ALA A 89 0.63 -7.55 -28.84
CA ALA A 89 2.03 -7.14 -28.84
C ALA A 89 2.14 -5.60 -28.86
N PRO A 90 1.98 -4.89 -27.73
CA PRO A 90 2.65 -3.62 -27.57
C PRO A 90 4.14 -3.90 -27.36
N GLU A 91 4.97 -2.98 -27.83
CA GLU A 91 6.42 -3.07 -27.76
C GLU A 91 6.94 -3.39 -26.33
N GLN A 92 8.07 -4.12 -26.30
CA GLN A 92 8.92 -4.45 -25.15
C GLN A 92 8.56 -5.69 -24.32
N LYS A 93 9.30 -6.77 -24.62
CA LYS A 93 9.88 -7.79 -23.70
C LYS A 93 9.18 -8.01 -22.35
N ARG A 94 7.90 -8.40 -22.31
CA ARG A 94 7.29 -8.90 -21.05
C ARG A 94 6.46 -10.16 -21.29
N SER A 95 6.61 -11.12 -20.39
CA SER A 95 5.99 -12.44 -20.44
C SER A 95 4.48 -12.33 -20.24
N LEU A 96 3.68 -12.89 -21.15
CA LEU A 96 2.20 -12.93 -21.06
C LEU A 96 1.68 -13.54 -19.76
N ALA A 97 2.43 -14.46 -19.14
CA ALA A 97 2.10 -15.03 -17.84
C ALA A 97 2.01 -13.95 -16.74
N GLU A 98 2.83 -12.91 -16.86
CA GLU A 98 2.89 -11.80 -15.92
C GLU A 98 1.74 -10.80 -16.12
N VAL A 99 1.27 -10.65 -17.35
CA VAL A 99 0.08 -9.83 -17.67
C VAL A 99 -1.18 -10.52 -17.16
N VAL A 100 -1.32 -11.83 -17.35
CA VAL A 100 -2.45 -12.62 -16.84
C VAL A 100 -2.40 -12.74 -15.31
N TYR A 101 -1.20 -12.90 -14.72
CA TYR A 101 -1.01 -12.86 -13.26
C TYR A 101 -1.40 -11.49 -12.69
N ARG A 102 -1.05 -10.40 -13.38
CA ARG A 102 -1.43 -9.03 -12.99
C ARG A 102 -2.93 -8.80 -13.09
N HIS A 103 -3.60 -9.33 -14.12
CA HIS A 103 -5.05 -9.23 -14.25
C HIS A 103 -5.79 -10.04 -13.17
N ALA A 104 -5.30 -11.25 -12.84
CA ALA A 104 -5.86 -12.07 -11.77
C ALA A 104 -5.65 -11.48 -10.35
N ARG A 105 -4.59 -10.69 -10.15
CA ARG A 105 -4.36 -9.91 -8.91
C ARG A 105 -5.09 -8.56 -8.89
N SER A 106 -5.43 -8.02 -10.07
CA SER A 106 -6.14 -6.75 -10.22
C SER A 106 -7.60 -6.81 -9.80
N GLU A 107 -8.20 -7.99 -9.65
CA GLU A 107 -9.57 -8.14 -9.12
C GLU A 107 -9.65 -8.04 -7.58
N ARG A 108 -8.52 -7.89 -6.87
CA ARG A 108 -8.49 -7.87 -5.39
C ARG A 108 -7.90 -6.60 -4.76
N GLY A 109 -7.45 -5.64 -5.56
CA GLY A 109 -6.74 -4.42 -5.12
C GLY A 109 -5.51 -4.66 -4.24
N LYS A 110 -4.50 -3.78 -4.28
CA LYS A 110 -3.39 -3.87 -3.30
C LYS A 110 -3.87 -3.35 -1.94
N ARG A 111 -3.61 -4.11 -0.87
CA ARG A 111 -3.99 -3.71 0.50
C ARG A 111 -2.91 -2.84 1.12
N VAL A 112 -3.24 -1.57 1.35
CA VAL A 112 -2.34 -0.59 1.94
C VAL A 112 -2.88 -0.18 3.30
N VAL A 113 -2.04 -0.25 4.33
CA VAL A 113 -2.36 0.28 5.65
C VAL A 113 -1.51 1.52 5.89
N ILE A 114 -2.12 2.61 6.30
CA ILE A 114 -1.43 3.83 6.72
C ILE A 114 -1.60 3.92 8.24
N ILE A 115 -0.51 4.20 8.97
CA ILE A 115 -0.53 4.38 10.42
C ILE A 115 -0.18 5.83 10.73
N GLY A 116 -1.08 6.51 11.44
CA GLY A 116 -1.05 7.93 11.77
C GLY A 116 -2.27 8.68 11.20
N GLY A 117 -2.64 9.81 11.81
CA GLY A 117 -3.82 10.59 11.39
C GLY A 117 -3.60 12.10 11.39
N SER A 118 -2.52 12.56 10.75
CA SER A 118 -2.27 13.99 10.61
C SER A 118 -2.91 14.59 9.34
N THR A 119 -2.77 15.91 9.17
CA THR A 119 -3.09 16.56 7.89
C THR A 119 -2.28 15.95 6.72
N GLY A 120 -1.07 15.44 6.99
CA GLY A 120 -0.25 14.73 6.01
C GLY A 120 -0.90 13.43 5.51
N THR A 121 -1.63 12.71 6.36
CA THR A 121 -2.38 11.51 5.97
C THR A 121 -3.42 11.83 4.90
N VAL A 122 -4.11 12.98 5.00
CA VAL A 122 -5.09 13.42 3.98
C VAL A 122 -4.43 13.62 2.61
N LEU A 123 -3.24 14.22 2.59
CA LEU A 123 -2.47 14.42 1.36
C LEU A 123 -1.96 13.10 0.78
N LEU A 124 -1.52 12.18 1.63
CA LEU A 124 -1.14 10.82 1.23
C LEU A 124 -2.32 10.06 0.62
N LEU A 125 -3.52 10.16 1.20
CA LEU A 125 -4.73 9.55 0.63
C LEU A 125 -5.05 10.09 -0.76
N ARG A 126 -4.94 11.42 -0.95
CA ARG A 126 -5.08 12.06 -2.26
C ARG A 126 -4.03 11.57 -3.25
N ALA A 127 -2.77 11.51 -2.81
CA ALA A 127 -1.65 11.01 -3.60
C ALA A 127 -1.92 9.60 -4.12
N LEU A 128 -2.36 8.68 -3.25
CA LEU A 128 -2.68 7.29 -3.59
C LEU A 128 -3.88 7.20 -4.55
N ARG A 129 -4.94 7.97 -4.32
CA ARG A 129 -6.12 7.98 -5.20
C ARG A 129 -5.77 8.47 -6.61
N ARG A 130 -4.95 9.51 -6.74
CA ARG A 130 -4.54 10.08 -8.04
C ARG A 130 -3.77 9.07 -8.91
N GLN A 131 -3.12 8.07 -8.32
CA GLN A 131 -2.42 7.04 -9.10
C GLN A 131 -3.36 6.08 -9.85
N GLY A 132 -4.69 6.17 -9.66
CA GLY A 132 -5.67 5.38 -10.41
C GLY A 132 -5.54 3.86 -10.21
N ARG A 133 -4.86 3.42 -9.15
CA ARG A 133 -4.68 2.01 -8.81
C ARG A 133 -5.86 1.53 -7.95
N ASP A 134 -6.27 0.28 -8.16
CA ASP A 134 -7.21 -0.40 -7.27
C ASP A 134 -6.49 -0.67 -5.93
N LEU A 135 -6.65 0.25 -4.97
CA LEU A 135 -6.01 0.22 -3.66
C LEU A 135 -7.08 0.12 -2.57
N HIS A 136 -6.97 -0.90 -1.73
CA HIS A 136 -7.77 -1.00 -0.51
C HIS A 136 -6.99 -0.35 0.63
N VAL A 137 -7.25 0.94 0.85
CA VAL A 137 -6.56 1.73 1.88
C VAL A 137 -7.31 1.66 3.21
N ARG A 138 -6.59 1.34 4.28
CA ARG A 138 -7.06 1.46 5.67
C ARG A 138 -6.14 2.41 6.42
N VAL A 139 -6.70 3.29 7.23
CA VAL A 139 -5.92 4.22 8.06
C VAL A 139 -6.10 3.83 9.52
N ILE A 140 -5.02 3.61 10.24
CA ILE A 140 -4.99 3.38 11.68
C ILE A 140 -4.58 4.69 12.35
N THR A 141 -5.48 5.30 13.11
CA THR A 141 -5.23 6.54 13.87
C THR A 141 -5.75 6.36 15.30
N THR A 142 -5.23 7.14 16.25
CA THR A 142 -5.75 7.21 17.62
C THR A 142 -7.10 7.92 17.71
N GLY A 143 -7.51 8.69 16.69
CA GLY A 143 -8.72 9.51 16.72
C GLY A 143 -8.64 10.69 17.69
N LEU A 144 -7.46 10.96 18.26
CA LEU A 144 -7.23 12.07 19.19
C LEU A 144 -6.93 13.38 18.45
N GLU A 145 -6.87 13.36 17.12
CA GLU A 145 -6.65 14.57 16.34
C GLU A 145 -7.90 15.45 16.30
N SER A 146 -7.75 16.69 15.84
CA SER A 146 -8.90 17.58 15.70
C SER A 146 -10.00 16.93 14.86
N SER A 147 -11.26 17.13 15.26
CA SER A 147 -12.44 16.61 14.56
C SER A 147 -12.48 16.97 13.07
N ARG A 148 -11.86 18.11 12.69
CA ARG A 148 -11.70 18.56 11.30
C ARG A 148 -10.73 17.70 10.49
N ILE A 149 -9.62 17.25 11.08
CA ILE A 149 -8.66 16.38 10.37
C ILE A 149 -9.28 14.99 10.22
N PHE A 150 -9.87 14.46 11.28
CA PHE A 150 -10.55 13.17 11.27
C PHE A 150 -11.65 13.10 10.20
N SER A 151 -12.52 14.12 10.12
CA SER A 151 -13.58 14.16 9.11
C SER A 151 -13.06 14.21 7.68
N ARG A 152 -11.94 14.90 7.43
CA ARG A 152 -11.28 14.93 6.11
C ARG A 152 -10.68 13.58 5.75
N ILE A 153 -10.08 12.87 6.71
CA ILE A 153 -9.57 11.50 6.50
C ILE A 153 -10.72 10.57 6.11
N GLU A 154 -11.83 10.61 6.85
CA GLU A 154 -13.02 9.82 6.52
C GLU A 154 -13.59 10.15 5.14
N GLU A 155 -13.69 11.43 4.79
CA GLU A 155 -14.21 11.87 3.50
C GLU A 155 -13.35 11.33 2.35
N GLU A 156 -12.03 11.48 2.42
CA GLU A 156 -11.12 10.97 1.38
C GLU A 156 -11.17 9.43 1.29
N LEU A 157 -11.33 8.73 2.41
CA LEU A 157 -11.46 7.27 2.43
C LEU A 157 -12.81 6.79 1.87
N ARG A 158 -13.91 7.49 2.13
CA ARG A 158 -15.23 7.15 1.55
C ARG A 158 -15.18 7.20 0.03
N LEU A 159 -14.42 8.14 -0.54
CA LEU A 159 -14.20 8.26 -1.99
C LEU A 159 -13.37 7.11 -2.57
N SER A 160 -12.54 6.44 -1.77
CA SER A 160 -11.70 5.31 -2.19
C SER A 160 -12.17 3.95 -1.68
N GLY A 161 -13.34 3.85 -1.03
CA GLY A 161 -13.84 2.62 -0.40
C GLY A 161 -13.00 2.13 0.79
N GLY A 162 -12.21 3.02 1.40
CA GLY A 162 -11.37 2.74 2.55
C GLY A 162 -12.10 2.87 3.89
N ARG A 163 -11.40 2.57 4.99
CA ARG A 163 -11.93 2.70 6.36
C ARG A 163 -10.88 3.23 7.33
N VAL A 164 -11.35 4.00 8.31
CA VAL A 164 -10.57 4.37 9.49
C VAL A 164 -10.71 3.26 10.53
N LEU A 165 -9.58 2.90 11.15
CA LEU A 165 -9.46 1.92 12.22
C LEU A 165 -8.72 2.57 13.38
N PHE A 166 -8.93 2.02 14.57
CA PHE A 166 -8.29 2.48 15.81
C PHE A 166 -7.39 1.37 16.36
N PRO A 167 -6.28 1.69 17.05
CA PRO A 167 -5.40 0.69 17.63
C PRO A 167 -6.01 -0.02 18.86
N THR A 168 -7.00 0.60 19.50
CA THR A 168 -7.74 0.12 20.68
C THR A 168 -9.24 0.37 20.49
N ARG A 169 -10.08 -0.40 21.20
CA ARG A 169 -11.54 -0.21 21.22
C ARG A 169 -12.02 0.71 22.35
N GLU A 170 -11.13 1.07 23.27
CA GLU A 170 -11.44 1.91 24.43
C GLU A 170 -11.30 3.41 24.12
N ASP A 171 -12.04 4.26 24.86
CA ASP A 171 -11.80 5.71 24.86
C ASP A 171 -10.52 6.01 25.65
N VAL A 172 -9.54 6.59 24.96
CA VAL A 172 -8.17 6.75 25.46
C VAL A 172 -7.74 8.21 25.45
N SER A 173 -6.63 8.48 26.11
CA SER A 173 -5.90 9.73 26.03
C SER A 173 -4.43 9.47 25.78
N LEU A 174 -3.75 10.45 25.21
CA LEU A 174 -2.31 10.40 25.00
C LEU A 174 -1.58 10.79 26.28
N TYR A 175 -0.65 9.95 26.72
CA TYR A 175 0.25 10.22 27.83
C TYR A 175 1.67 10.37 27.28
N ALA A 176 2.44 11.31 27.85
CA ALA A 176 3.87 11.42 27.62
C ALA A 176 4.62 11.47 28.95
N GLU A 177 5.70 10.70 29.05
CA GLU A 177 6.70 10.80 30.11
C GLU A 177 7.84 11.66 29.57
N LEU A 178 8.24 12.69 30.30
CA LEU A 178 9.39 13.54 29.98
C LEU A 178 10.66 13.00 30.62
N GLU A 179 11.83 13.44 30.16
CA GLU A 179 13.13 13.00 30.69
C GLU A 179 13.34 13.33 32.17
N ASP A 180 12.70 14.39 32.67
CA ASP A 180 12.72 14.78 34.10
C ASP A 180 11.76 13.94 34.96
N GLY A 181 11.04 12.97 34.37
CA GLY A 181 10.07 12.11 35.04
C GLY A 181 8.65 12.67 35.13
N THR A 182 8.42 13.91 34.66
CA THR A 182 7.11 14.56 34.63
C THR A 182 6.20 13.91 33.60
N PHE A 183 4.90 13.88 33.87
CA PHE A 183 3.90 13.38 32.92
C PHE A 183 3.02 14.48 32.34
N LEU A 184 2.72 14.35 31.05
CA LEU A 184 1.76 15.16 30.32
C LEU A 184 0.60 14.28 29.84
N VAL A 185 -0.62 14.82 29.88
CA VAL A 185 -1.84 14.13 29.45
C VAL A 185 -2.60 14.98 28.44
N GLY A 186 -2.96 14.37 27.32
CA GLY A 186 -3.71 14.98 26.22
C GLY A 186 -2.81 15.44 25.08
N VAL A 187 -3.35 15.40 23.85
CA VAL A 187 -2.61 15.75 22.63
C VAL A 187 -2.10 17.19 22.66
N ASP A 188 -2.90 18.13 23.19
CA ASP A 188 -2.50 19.54 23.26
C ASP A 188 -1.32 19.76 24.21
N ALA A 189 -1.29 19.10 25.38
CA ALA A 189 -0.19 19.21 26.33
C ALA A 189 1.08 18.56 25.77
N VAL A 190 0.96 17.39 25.15
CA VAL A 190 2.10 16.67 24.54
C VAL A 190 2.60 17.40 23.28
N GLY A 191 1.71 18.07 22.54
CA GLY A 191 2.04 18.87 21.36
C GLY A 191 2.54 20.28 21.67
N ALA A 192 2.48 20.74 22.92
CA ALA A 192 2.86 22.11 23.28
C ALA A 192 4.35 22.39 23.02
N GLU A 193 4.68 23.57 22.49
CA GLU A 193 6.06 23.94 22.16
C GLU A 193 6.97 24.00 23.40
N LYS A 194 6.45 24.50 24.52
CA LYS A 194 7.19 24.66 25.77
C LYS A 194 6.87 23.52 26.73
N LYS A 195 7.92 22.79 27.14
CA LYS A 195 7.87 21.70 28.12
C LYS A 195 9.01 21.86 29.14
N SER A 196 8.91 21.18 30.29
CA SER A 196 9.97 21.19 31.30
C SER A 196 11.21 20.40 30.88
N ALA A 197 11.02 19.33 30.08
CA ALA A 197 12.07 18.49 29.54
C ALA A 197 11.63 17.82 28.22
N PRO A 198 12.56 17.23 27.44
CA PRO A 198 12.24 16.46 26.23
C PRO A 198 11.33 15.26 26.51
N ILE A 199 10.60 14.80 25.48
CA ILE A 199 9.72 13.62 25.60
C ILE A 199 10.56 12.34 25.59
N ARG A 200 10.51 11.58 26.68
CA ARG A 200 11.16 10.28 26.79
C ARG A 200 10.37 9.19 26.06
N ARG A 201 9.05 9.13 26.27
CA ARG A 201 8.16 8.17 25.59
C ARG A 201 6.70 8.62 25.66
N VAL A 202 5.88 8.07 24.77
CA VAL A 202 4.42 8.27 24.74
C VAL A 202 3.68 6.95 24.82
N PHE A 203 2.42 6.97 25.25
CA PHE A 203 1.56 5.78 25.18
C PHE A 203 0.09 6.18 25.28
N LEU A 204 -0.78 5.28 24.86
CA LEU A 204 -2.21 5.40 25.10
C LEU A 204 -2.54 4.85 26.49
N GLY A 205 -3.37 5.57 27.21
CA GLY A 205 -3.96 5.14 28.49
C GLY A 205 -5.43 5.50 28.55
N ARG A 206 -6.18 4.87 29.46
CA ARG A 206 -7.58 5.22 29.70
C ARG A 206 -7.72 6.71 30.02
N LYS A 207 -8.81 7.30 29.52
CA LYS A 207 -9.10 8.71 29.73
C LYS A 207 -9.35 9.02 31.20
N ILE A 208 -8.63 10.01 31.74
CA ILE A 208 -8.84 10.57 33.08
C ILE A 208 -9.41 11.99 32.97
N LYS A 209 -10.12 12.44 34.00
CA LYS A 209 -10.78 13.76 34.00
C LYS A 209 -9.80 14.94 34.16
N GLU A 210 -8.59 14.68 34.63
CA GLU A 210 -7.57 15.71 34.89
C GLU A 210 -6.58 15.77 33.72
N ALA A 211 -6.76 16.74 32.82
CA ALA A 211 -5.79 17.07 31.80
C ALA A 211 -4.84 18.15 32.38
N GLY A 212 -3.56 17.81 32.59
CA GLY A 212 -2.57 18.71 33.17
C GLY A 212 -1.20 18.08 33.35
N VAL A 213 -0.22 18.89 33.75
CA VAL A 213 1.12 18.43 34.17
C VAL A 213 1.00 17.83 35.56
N LEU A 214 1.42 16.58 35.75
CA LEU A 214 1.18 15.82 36.98
C LEU A 214 2.50 15.26 37.55
N GLY A 215 2.67 15.36 38.88
CA GLY A 215 3.91 15.06 39.60
C GLY A 215 3.99 13.68 40.26
N ASP A 216 4.81 13.58 41.33
CA ASP A 216 5.16 12.34 42.03
C ASP A 216 3.93 11.65 42.64
N GLY A 217 3.53 10.51 42.05
CA GLY A 217 2.31 9.76 42.37
C GLY A 217 1.49 9.42 41.13
N PHE A 218 1.63 10.21 40.07
CA PHE A 218 0.98 9.96 38.78
C PHE A 218 1.55 8.76 38.04
N GLN A 219 2.80 8.37 38.31
CA GLN A 219 3.46 7.22 37.68
C GLN A 219 2.66 5.92 37.80
N GLU A 220 2.10 5.67 38.99
CA GLU A 220 1.29 4.48 39.25
C GLU A 220 -0.05 4.55 38.51
N LEU A 221 -0.72 5.71 38.54
CA LEU A 221 -1.95 5.93 37.78
C LEU A 221 -1.73 5.78 36.27
N ALA A 222 -0.63 6.31 35.75
CA ALA A 222 -0.26 6.22 34.35
C ALA A 222 0.00 4.76 33.94
N ARG A 223 0.72 3.98 34.76
CA ARG A 223 0.89 2.53 34.56
C ARG A 223 -0.44 1.78 34.56
N GLN A 224 -1.31 2.07 35.52
CA GLN A 224 -2.64 1.45 35.60
C GLN A 224 -3.52 1.84 34.40
N SER A 225 -3.39 3.06 33.89
CA SER A 225 -4.16 3.54 32.73
C SER A 225 -3.78 2.83 31.43
N GLN A 226 -2.52 2.41 31.30
CA GLN A 226 -2.01 1.67 30.14
C GLN A 226 -2.34 0.17 30.22
N ALA A 227 -2.51 -0.36 31.44
CA ALA A 227 -2.69 -1.79 31.66
C ALA A 227 -4.03 -2.30 31.11
N GLY A 228 -3.93 -3.30 30.23
CA GLY A 228 -5.09 -4.05 29.75
C GLY A 228 -5.99 -3.30 28.78
N LEU A 229 -5.44 -2.37 27.99
CA LEU A 229 -6.18 -1.77 26.88
C LEU A 229 -6.61 -2.84 25.86
N GLU A 230 -7.90 -2.88 25.53
CA GLU A 230 -8.47 -3.83 24.58
C GLU A 230 -8.00 -3.55 23.15
N PRO A 231 -7.20 -4.43 22.52
CA PRO A 231 -6.74 -4.22 21.16
C PRO A 231 -7.88 -4.30 20.15
N SER A 232 -7.76 -3.50 19.09
CA SER A 232 -8.65 -3.64 17.94
C SER A 232 -8.20 -4.80 17.05
N SER A 233 -8.99 -5.88 17.04
CA SER A 233 -8.77 -7.02 16.15
C SER A 233 -8.79 -6.61 14.68
N GLU A 234 -9.60 -5.61 14.31
CA GLU A 234 -9.69 -5.11 12.94
C GLU A 234 -8.39 -4.43 12.48
N ALA A 235 -7.75 -3.66 13.37
CA ALA A 235 -6.47 -3.01 13.08
C ALA A 235 -5.34 -4.04 12.92
N VAL A 236 -5.31 -5.05 13.80
CA VAL A 236 -4.38 -6.17 13.71
C VAL A 236 -4.56 -6.95 12.40
N GLU A 237 -5.79 -7.35 12.08
CA GLU A 237 -6.09 -8.07 10.83
C GLU A 237 -5.74 -7.24 9.58
N ALA A 238 -5.95 -5.93 9.63
CA ALA A 238 -5.61 -5.04 8.53
C ALA A 238 -4.10 -5.07 8.25
N VAL A 239 -3.27 -5.00 9.28
CA VAL A 239 -1.80 -5.07 9.18
C VAL A 239 -1.32 -6.44 8.71
N GLU A 240 -1.88 -7.53 9.26
CA GLU A 240 -1.51 -8.89 8.87
C GLU A 240 -1.82 -9.19 7.41
N ARG A 241 -2.88 -8.57 6.87
CA ARG A 241 -3.30 -8.69 5.48
C ARG A 241 -2.69 -7.63 4.56
N ALA A 242 -1.96 -6.65 5.08
CA ALA A 242 -1.38 -5.60 4.28
C ALA A 242 -0.31 -6.15 3.33
N GLU A 243 -0.12 -5.47 2.21
CA GLU A 243 1.04 -5.68 1.33
C GLU A 243 2.06 -4.55 1.46
N LEU A 244 1.58 -3.38 1.87
CA LEU A 244 2.36 -2.20 2.21
C LEU A 244 1.76 -1.57 3.48
N VAL A 245 2.62 -1.32 4.46
CA VAL A 245 2.31 -0.46 5.61
C VAL A 245 3.11 0.82 5.46
N ILE A 246 2.43 1.97 5.50
CA ILE A 246 3.04 3.29 5.50
C ILE A 246 2.93 3.87 6.90
N LEU A 247 4.06 4.13 7.54
CA LEU A 247 4.16 4.80 8.83
C LEU A 247 4.30 6.30 8.55
N GLY A 248 3.25 7.08 8.81
CA GLY A 248 3.21 8.51 8.52
C GLY A 248 2.69 8.89 7.11
N PRO A 249 2.69 10.19 6.77
CA PRO A 249 3.33 11.26 7.53
C PRO A 249 2.45 11.69 8.71
N ALA A 250 3.05 11.80 9.88
CA ALA A 250 2.37 12.25 11.09
C ALA A 250 3.39 12.76 12.10
N SER A 251 2.97 13.66 12.98
CA SER A 251 3.75 14.06 14.14
C SER A 251 4.20 12.83 14.91
N LEU A 252 5.51 12.73 15.18
CA LEU A 252 6.12 11.50 15.68
C LEU A 252 5.47 11.08 17.01
N TYR A 253 5.47 11.97 17.99
CA TYR A 253 5.00 11.68 19.36
C TYR A 253 3.49 11.75 19.54
N THR A 254 2.78 12.53 18.74
CA THR A 254 1.32 12.75 18.92
C THR A 254 0.47 11.98 17.91
N GLY A 255 1.02 11.60 16.75
CA GLY A 255 0.26 10.98 15.66
C GLY A 255 0.74 9.57 15.29
N LEU A 256 2.05 9.31 15.23
CA LEU A 256 2.59 8.01 14.79
C LEU A 256 2.80 7.04 15.95
N LEU A 257 3.69 7.37 16.88
CA LEU A 257 4.07 6.48 17.99
C LEU A 257 2.86 6.02 18.83
N PRO A 258 1.86 6.87 19.15
CA PRO A 258 0.69 6.45 19.90
C PRO A 258 -0.15 5.37 19.21
N CYS A 259 -0.09 5.28 17.88
CA CYS A 259 -0.78 4.22 17.14
C CYS A 259 -0.10 2.86 17.30
N LEU A 260 1.20 2.82 17.62
CA LEU A 260 2.03 1.62 17.70
C LEU A 260 1.86 0.89 19.03
N THR A 261 0.62 0.49 19.35
CA THR A 261 0.33 -0.30 20.55
C THR A 261 1.02 -1.68 20.46
N PRO A 262 1.36 -2.33 21.59
CA PRO A 262 2.08 -3.60 21.56
C PRO A 262 1.43 -4.68 20.67
N PRO A 263 0.10 -4.88 20.67
CA PRO A 263 -0.55 -5.84 19.76
C PRO A 263 -0.40 -5.47 18.29
N LEU A 264 -0.43 -4.18 17.95
CA LEU A 264 -0.24 -3.72 16.57
C LEU A 264 1.23 -3.88 16.14
N VAL A 265 2.17 -3.57 17.02
CA VAL A 265 3.61 -3.78 16.80
C VAL A 265 3.92 -5.26 16.54
N GLU A 266 3.33 -6.16 17.32
CA GLU A 266 3.50 -7.59 17.11
C GLU A 266 2.94 -8.02 15.74
N ALA A 267 1.77 -7.51 15.36
CA ALA A 267 1.22 -7.73 14.02
C ALA A 267 2.13 -7.20 12.91
N LEU A 268 2.74 -6.01 13.10
CA LEU A 268 3.68 -5.41 12.15
C LEU A 268 4.95 -6.26 11.98
N ARG A 269 5.50 -6.80 13.07
CA ARG A 269 6.69 -7.67 13.04
C ARG A 269 6.41 -8.99 12.32
N ARG A 270 5.23 -9.59 12.54
CA ARG A 270 4.82 -10.84 11.87
C ARG A 270 4.41 -10.63 10.41
N SER A 271 3.95 -9.42 10.07
CA SER A 271 3.48 -9.11 8.73
C SER A 271 4.62 -9.16 7.70
N ARG A 272 4.34 -9.75 6.53
CA ARG A 272 5.23 -9.75 5.37
C ARG A 272 5.09 -8.47 4.51
N ALA A 273 4.19 -7.57 4.89
CA ALA A 273 4.06 -6.28 4.22
C ALA A 273 5.40 -5.54 4.26
N ALA A 274 5.70 -4.81 3.19
CA ALA A 274 6.78 -3.83 3.23
C ALA A 274 6.38 -2.70 4.19
N LYS A 275 7.29 -2.24 5.03
CA LYS A 275 7.09 -1.12 5.96
C LYS A 275 7.86 0.09 5.43
N LEU A 276 7.12 1.11 5.04
CA LEU A 276 7.66 2.39 4.59
C LEU A 276 7.46 3.43 5.68
N PHE A 277 8.53 3.99 6.21
CA PHE A 277 8.45 5.21 7.01
C PHE A 277 8.50 6.44 6.09
N LEU A 278 7.43 7.24 6.12
CA LEU A 278 7.35 8.51 5.40
C LEU A 278 7.72 9.63 6.36
N CYS A 279 8.95 10.13 6.22
CA CYS A 279 9.52 11.11 7.13
C CYS A 279 8.79 12.46 7.01
N ASN A 280 8.70 13.17 8.14
CA ASN A 280 8.19 14.54 8.18
C ASN A 280 9.14 15.47 7.42
N LEU A 281 8.62 16.59 6.91
CA LEU A 281 9.43 17.56 6.16
C LEU A 281 10.25 18.48 7.09
N MET A 282 9.74 18.76 8.29
CA MET A 282 10.37 19.60 9.30
C MET A 282 10.34 18.90 10.66
N THR A 283 11.27 19.29 11.52
CA THR A 283 11.16 19.05 12.96
C THR A 283 9.99 19.84 13.55
N GLU A 284 9.47 19.34 14.67
CA GLU A 284 8.35 19.92 15.39
C GLU A 284 8.81 20.50 16.72
N PRO A 285 8.58 21.80 17.00
CA PRO A 285 9.06 22.46 18.22
C PRO A 285 8.53 21.79 19.48
N GLY A 286 9.41 21.58 20.46
CA GLY A 286 9.10 20.86 21.69
C GLY A 286 8.80 19.36 21.53
N GLN A 287 8.90 18.79 20.33
CA GLN A 287 8.71 17.36 20.08
C GLN A 287 9.95 16.73 19.45
N THR A 288 10.38 17.20 18.28
CA THR A 288 11.51 16.65 17.51
C THR A 288 12.55 17.72 17.19
N GLU A 289 12.62 18.79 17.99
CA GLU A 289 13.63 19.84 17.85
C GLU A 289 15.04 19.22 17.89
N GLY A 290 15.88 19.58 16.91
CA GLY A 290 17.23 19.02 16.76
C GLY A 290 17.32 17.60 16.21
N TYR A 291 16.20 16.93 15.91
CA TYR A 291 16.22 15.56 15.39
C TYR A 291 16.75 15.49 13.95
N SER A 292 17.72 14.61 13.73
CA SER A 292 18.11 14.11 12.41
C SER A 292 17.12 13.07 11.86
N LEU A 293 17.33 12.62 10.62
CA LEU A 293 16.59 11.50 10.06
C LEU A 293 16.81 10.21 10.89
N SER A 294 18.05 9.99 11.32
CA SER A 294 18.43 8.84 12.13
C SER A 294 17.79 8.88 13.51
N ASP A 295 17.66 10.06 14.11
CA ASP A 295 16.96 10.19 15.40
C ASP A 295 15.50 9.76 15.28
N HIS A 296 14.80 10.14 14.21
CA HIS A 296 13.42 9.69 13.98
C HIS A 296 13.32 8.15 13.87
N LEU A 297 14.24 7.52 13.13
CA LEU A 297 14.28 6.07 12.98
C LEU A 297 14.64 5.36 14.29
N ARG A 298 15.58 5.94 15.05
CA ARG A 298 15.99 5.42 16.35
C ARG A 298 14.87 5.52 17.37
N THR A 299 14.17 6.65 17.45
CA THR A 299 12.99 6.80 18.32
C THR A 299 11.91 5.79 17.96
N LEU A 300 11.68 5.53 16.67
CA LEU A 300 10.74 4.50 16.23
C LEU A 300 11.19 3.10 16.70
N HIS A 301 12.48 2.79 16.59
CA HIS A 301 13.05 1.53 17.04
C HIS A 301 13.01 1.39 18.57
N GLU A 302 13.40 2.41 19.33
CA GLU A 302 13.38 2.39 20.80
C GLU A 302 11.95 2.29 21.34
N HIS A 303 10.99 2.96 20.70
CA HIS A 303 9.61 2.98 21.14
C HIS A 303 8.86 1.68 20.82
N ALA A 304 9.01 1.18 19.60
CA ALA A 304 8.19 0.08 19.07
C ALA A 304 9.01 -1.19 18.75
N GLY A 305 10.34 -1.18 18.92
CA GLY A 305 11.22 -2.27 18.44
C GLY A 305 10.96 -2.61 16.98
N LEU A 306 10.73 -1.59 16.16
CA LEU A 306 10.37 -1.70 14.74
C LEU A 306 11.36 -0.88 13.92
N THR A 307 12.05 -1.56 13.01
CA THR A 307 12.84 -0.91 11.97
C THR A 307 12.07 -1.05 10.65
N PRO A 308 11.71 0.06 9.98
CA PRO A 308 11.02 0.01 8.70
C PRO A 308 11.97 -0.52 7.61
N ASP A 309 11.43 -1.17 6.59
CA ASP A 309 12.23 -1.67 5.46
C ASP A 309 12.76 -0.48 4.62
N PHE A 310 11.96 0.57 4.48
CA PHE A 310 12.26 1.74 3.68
C PHE A 310 11.99 3.02 4.47
N VAL A 311 12.80 4.05 4.23
CA VAL A 311 12.53 5.42 4.67
C VAL A 311 12.49 6.35 3.48
N LEU A 312 11.38 7.08 3.32
CA LEU A 312 11.19 8.08 2.28
C LEU A 312 11.34 9.47 2.88
N VAL A 313 12.38 10.18 2.44
CA VAL A 313 12.76 11.52 2.93
C VAL A 313 12.79 12.51 1.78
N ASN A 314 12.46 13.76 2.07
CA ASN A 314 12.50 14.83 1.09
C ASN A 314 13.95 15.22 0.74
N SER A 315 14.21 15.36 -0.55
CA SER A 315 15.42 15.96 -1.12
C SER A 315 15.10 17.14 -2.05
N GLY A 316 13.84 17.55 -2.11
CA GLY A 316 13.38 18.70 -2.87
C GLY A 316 13.75 20.02 -2.18
N PRO A 317 14.08 21.07 -2.95
CA PRO A 317 14.47 22.36 -2.38
C PRO A 317 13.29 23.06 -1.70
N ILE A 318 13.56 23.75 -0.60
CA ILE A 318 12.63 24.66 0.08
C ILE A 318 13.25 26.06 0.01
N SER A 319 12.45 27.08 -0.31
CA SER A 319 12.94 28.44 -0.41
C SER A 319 13.45 28.97 0.94
N GLU A 320 14.56 29.71 0.89
CA GLU A 320 15.17 30.27 2.11
C GLU A 320 14.22 31.20 2.85
N ARG A 321 13.33 31.91 2.13
CA ARG A 321 12.28 32.74 2.74
C ARG A 321 11.34 31.91 3.62
N VAL A 322 10.94 30.72 3.17
CA VAL A 322 10.06 29.84 3.95
C VAL A 322 10.84 29.20 5.08
N LEU A 323 12.06 28.69 4.83
CA LEU A 323 12.93 28.12 5.86
C LEU A 323 13.22 29.11 6.99
N ALA A 324 13.56 30.36 6.67
CA ALA A 324 13.81 31.39 7.67
C ALA A 324 12.63 31.57 8.64
N ARG A 325 11.39 31.45 8.16
CA ARG A 325 10.20 31.53 9.01
C ARG A 325 10.03 30.29 9.90
N TYR A 326 10.29 29.09 9.38
CA TYR A 326 10.25 27.88 10.20
C TYR A 326 11.35 27.89 11.27
N ARG A 327 12.56 28.38 10.96
CA ARG A 327 13.64 28.53 11.94
C ARG A 327 13.29 29.51 13.06
N GLN A 328 12.51 30.56 12.77
CA GLN A 328 11.98 31.47 13.82
C GLN A 328 11.03 30.78 14.80
N LEU A 329 10.49 29.62 14.42
CA LEU A 329 9.65 28.77 15.25
C LEU A 329 10.42 27.56 15.80
N ASN A 330 11.75 27.52 15.71
CA ASN A 330 12.59 26.37 16.07
C ASN A 330 12.28 25.08 15.28
N ALA A 331 11.81 25.22 14.03
CA ALA A 331 11.59 24.10 13.13
C ALA A 331 12.63 24.11 12.00
N GLU A 332 13.28 22.97 11.79
CA GLU A 332 14.37 22.75 10.83
C GLU A 332 13.99 21.68 9.81
N PRO A 333 14.48 21.75 8.56
CA PRO A 333 14.16 20.76 7.55
C PRO A 333 14.82 19.42 7.88
N ILE A 334 14.03 18.35 7.78
CA ILE A 334 14.55 16.99 7.92
C ILE A 334 14.98 16.51 6.53
N VAL A 335 16.30 16.39 6.36
CA VAL A 335 16.96 15.93 5.14
C VAL A 335 18.01 14.90 5.51
N TYR A 336 18.36 14.02 4.58
CA TYR A 336 19.49 13.11 4.77
C TYR A 336 20.81 13.90 4.80
N ASN A 337 21.56 13.76 5.89
CA ASN A 337 22.90 14.34 6.03
C ASN A 337 23.91 13.26 6.40
N PRO A 338 24.83 12.85 5.51
CA PRO A 338 25.76 11.74 5.77
C PRO A 338 26.73 11.98 6.95
N ALA A 339 26.92 13.24 7.38
CA ALA A 339 27.75 13.54 8.55
C ALA A 339 27.07 13.12 9.88
N VAL A 340 25.74 13.18 9.92
CA VAL A 340 24.92 12.89 11.10
C VAL A 340 24.22 11.53 10.93
N ASP A 341 23.61 11.31 9.78
CA ASP A 341 22.93 10.08 9.36
C ASP A 341 23.90 9.07 8.76
N ARG A 342 24.86 8.63 9.58
CA ARG A 342 25.90 7.70 9.14
C ARG A 342 25.25 6.43 8.60
N PRO A 343 25.57 6.02 7.36
CA PRO A 343 25.00 4.82 6.79
C PRO A 343 25.46 3.61 7.63
N SER A 344 24.51 2.80 8.07
CA SER A 344 24.81 1.57 8.83
C SER A 344 25.49 0.52 7.94
N SER A 345 25.25 0.57 6.63
CA SER A 345 25.98 -0.15 5.58
C SER A 345 25.64 0.42 4.21
N SER A 346 26.49 0.17 3.21
CA SER A 346 26.17 0.42 1.80
C SER A 346 26.25 -0.87 1.01
N LEU A 347 25.23 -1.12 0.18
CA LEU A 347 25.15 -2.28 -0.69
C LEU A 347 25.31 -1.83 -2.14
N SER A 348 26.42 -2.24 -2.74
CA SER A 348 26.69 -2.09 -4.17
C SER A 348 26.28 -3.39 -4.86
N ILE A 349 25.12 -3.41 -5.52
CA ILE A 349 24.75 -4.52 -6.40
C ILE A 349 25.25 -4.16 -7.79
N GLU A 350 26.10 -5.00 -8.39
CA GLU A 350 26.75 -4.79 -9.70
C GLU A 350 25.80 -4.11 -10.71
N GLY A 351 26.10 -2.85 -11.07
CA GLY A 351 25.38 -2.08 -12.09
C GLY A 351 24.19 -1.23 -11.61
N ASN A 352 23.85 -1.22 -10.32
CA ASN A 352 22.81 -0.33 -9.76
C ASN A 352 23.40 0.74 -8.82
N ALA A 353 22.68 1.86 -8.69
CA ALA A 353 22.99 2.91 -7.74
C ALA A 353 23.16 2.34 -6.32
N GLU A 354 24.17 2.83 -5.59
CA GLU A 354 24.48 2.43 -4.22
C GLU A 354 23.22 2.55 -3.33
N THR A 355 22.81 1.44 -2.72
CA THR A 355 21.68 1.42 -1.80
C THR A 355 22.20 1.72 -0.41
N LEU A 356 21.82 2.88 0.14
CA LEU A 356 22.23 3.32 1.47
C LEU A 356 21.22 2.84 2.52
N LEU A 357 21.75 2.30 3.62
CA LEU A 357 20.96 1.93 4.79
C LEU A 357 21.21 2.95 5.90
N VAL A 358 20.15 3.54 6.46
CA VAL A 358 20.20 4.46 7.61
C VAL A 358 19.41 3.83 8.73
N GLU A 359 20.05 3.57 9.87
CA GLU A 359 19.43 2.87 11.02
C GLU A 359 18.74 1.53 10.61
N GLY A 360 19.27 0.87 9.57
CA GLY A 360 18.75 -0.39 9.03
C GLY A 360 17.62 -0.26 8.00
N ALA A 361 17.14 0.95 7.71
CA ALA A 361 16.14 1.23 6.69
C ALA A 361 16.77 1.65 5.36
N ILE A 362 16.22 1.18 4.24
CA ILE A 362 16.67 1.58 2.90
C ILE A 362 16.27 3.03 2.64
N LEU A 363 17.26 3.89 2.40
CA LEU A 363 17.06 5.31 2.16
C LEU A 363 16.53 5.59 0.75
N LEU A 364 15.37 6.23 0.69
CA LEU A 364 14.74 6.71 -0.55
C LEU A 364 14.63 8.22 -0.50
N GLN A 365 15.48 8.90 -1.25
CA GLN A 365 15.46 10.36 -1.39
C GLN A 365 14.66 10.74 -2.64
N ARG A 366 13.66 11.62 -2.46
CA ARG A 366 12.83 12.17 -3.55
C ARG A 366 12.50 13.61 -3.27
N ASP A 367 12.27 14.40 -4.32
CA ASP A 367 11.56 15.67 -4.17
C ASP A 367 10.11 15.36 -3.78
N LEU A 368 9.71 15.74 -2.58
CA LEU A 368 8.40 15.45 -2.01
C LEU A 368 7.66 16.71 -1.56
N VAL A 369 8.29 17.88 -1.65
CA VAL A 369 7.77 19.10 -1.04
C VAL A 369 7.09 20.00 -2.06
N ALA A 370 6.01 20.65 -1.62
CA ALA A 370 5.40 21.79 -2.29
C ALA A 370 5.24 22.94 -1.29
N GLU A 371 5.49 24.15 -1.78
CA GLU A 371 5.16 25.39 -1.09
C GLU A 371 3.75 25.82 -1.48
N VAL A 372 2.82 25.77 -0.52
CA VAL A 372 1.40 26.04 -0.74
C VAL A 372 0.95 27.20 0.14
N ARG A 373 0.06 28.06 -0.36
CA ARG A 373 -0.60 29.04 0.52
C ARG A 373 -1.68 28.33 1.31
N ASP A 374 -1.61 28.45 2.63
CA ASP A 374 -2.58 27.88 3.55
C ASP A 374 -2.97 28.93 4.60
N ASP A 375 -4.20 28.84 5.08
CA ASP A 375 -4.73 29.74 6.09
C ASP A 375 -4.48 29.13 7.47
N ILE A 376 -3.41 29.55 8.10
CA ILE A 376 -3.02 29.04 9.41
C ILE A 376 -3.70 29.87 10.51
N PRO A 377 -4.33 29.22 11.51
CA PRO A 377 -4.78 29.91 12.72
C PRO A 377 -3.55 30.37 13.51
N VAL A 378 -3.42 31.67 13.70
CA VAL A 378 -2.37 32.30 14.49
C VAL A 378 -3.03 32.97 15.69
N VAL A 379 -2.51 32.75 16.88
CA VAL A 379 -2.97 33.44 18.09
C VAL A 379 -2.27 34.80 18.14
N VAL A 380 -3.04 35.87 18.00
CA VAL A 380 -2.58 37.26 18.12
C VAL A 380 -3.38 37.90 19.26
N ASP A 381 -2.70 38.35 20.30
CA ASP A 381 -3.32 38.97 21.49
C ASP A 381 -4.47 38.14 22.10
N GLY A 382 -4.29 36.81 22.15
CA GLY A 382 -5.28 35.87 22.68
C GLY A 382 -6.49 35.59 21.77
N ARG A 383 -6.52 36.15 20.54
CA ARG A 383 -7.54 35.87 19.52
C ARG A 383 -6.96 35.01 18.41
N VAL A 384 -7.73 34.05 17.92
CA VAL A 384 -7.33 33.21 16.78
C VAL A 384 -7.67 33.95 15.49
N GLU A 385 -6.66 34.49 14.82
CA GLU A 385 -6.77 35.09 13.49
C GLU A 385 -6.30 34.09 12.42
N LYS A 386 -6.94 34.08 11.25
CA LYS A 386 -6.41 33.32 10.10
C LYS A 386 -5.43 34.18 9.33
N ARG A 387 -4.18 33.72 9.21
CA ARG A 387 -3.19 34.36 8.35
C ARG A 387 -2.85 33.45 7.19
N SER A 388 -3.11 33.94 5.97
CA SER A 388 -2.71 33.26 4.75
C SER A 388 -1.20 33.37 4.57
N MET A 389 -0.50 32.24 4.60
CA MET A 389 0.95 32.21 4.47
C MET A 389 1.40 30.99 3.67
N VAL A 390 2.54 31.12 3.00
CA VAL A 390 3.15 30.02 2.23
C VAL A 390 3.74 29.01 3.20
N VAL A 391 3.24 27.79 3.27
CA VAL A 391 3.72 26.70 4.13
C VAL A 391 4.22 25.54 3.29
N ILE A 392 4.99 24.65 3.90
CA ILE A 392 5.41 23.44 3.21
C ILE A 392 4.48 22.29 3.53
N ARG A 393 4.16 21.50 2.50
CA ARG A 393 3.38 20.27 2.59
C ARG A 393 4.01 19.22 1.69
N HIS A 394 3.73 17.95 1.94
CA HIS A 394 4.01 16.92 0.94
C HIS A 394 3.16 17.19 -0.30
N ASP A 395 3.82 17.22 -1.46
CA ASP A 395 3.18 17.30 -2.77
C ASP A 395 2.53 15.95 -3.09
N ASP A 396 1.23 15.94 -3.35
CA ASP A 396 0.46 14.71 -3.54
C ASP A 396 0.83 13.98 -4.84
N GLU A 397 1.20 14.70 -5.90
CA GLU A 397 1.64 14.09 -7.16
C GLU A 397 3.04 13.48 -7.04
N LYS A 398 4.00 14.21 -6.46
CA LYS A 398 5.36 13.72 -6.26
C LYS A 398 5.38 12.54 -5.29
N LEU A 399 4.64 12.65 -4.18
CA LEU A 399 4.52 11.57 -3.19
C LEU A 399 3.86 10.32 -3.80
N GLY A 400 2.79 10.50 -4.58
CA GLY A 400 2.11 9.40 -5.25
C GLY A 400 3.02 8.64 -6.21
N ARG A 401 3.85 9.35 -6.99
CA ARG A 401 4.86 8.75 -7.87
C ARG A 401 5.92 7.98 -7.09
N ALA A 402 6.47 8.57 -6.03
CA ALA A 402 7.48 7.91 -5.19
C ALA A 402 6.97 6.59 -4.59
N ILE A 403 5.73 6.57 -4.11
CA ILE A 403 5.11 5.35 -3.57
C ILE A 403 4.80 4.35 -4.68
N ALA A 404 4.31 4.81 -5.84
CA ALA A 404 4.05 3.94 -6.98
C ALA A 404 5.30 3.21 -7.47
N GLU A 405 6.44 3.90 -7.55
CA GLU A 405 7.76 3.34 -7.86
C GLU A 405 8.17 2.27 -6.83
N LEU A 406 8.00 2.54 -5.54
CA LEU A 406 8.29 1.58 -4.48
C LEU A 406 7.43 0.31 -4.62
N MET A 407 6.12 0.48 -4.83
CA MET A 407 5.19 -0.62 -5.01
C MET A 407 5.46 -1.45 -6.27
N GLU A 408 6.09 -0.86 -7.30
CA GLU A 408 6.56 -1.57 -8.49
C GLU A 408 7.87 -2.32 -8.23
N ARG A 409 8.82 -1.71 -7.53
CA ARG A 409 10.09 -2.36 -7.15
C ARG A 409 9.86 -3.57 -6.23
N GLN A 410 8.89 -3.49 -5.33
CA GLN A 410 8.51 -4.62 -4.46
C GLN A 410 8.06 -5.85 -5.26
N LEU A 411 7.44 -5.67 -6.44
CA LEU A 411 7.10 -6.78 -7.35
C LEU A 411 8.35 -7.41 -7.99
N ALA A 412 9.40 -6.64 -8.21
CA ALA A 412 10.67 -7.11 -8.76
C ALA A 412 11.56 -7.82 -7.71
N TRP A 413 11.41 -7.48 -6.43
CA TRP A 413 12.25 -8.00 -5.33
C TRP A 413 11.74 -9.30 -4.71
N GLY A 414 10.72 -9.94 -5.29
CA GLY A 414 10.32 -11.28 -4.87
C GLY A 414 9.70 -11.37 -3.47
N TYR A 415 9.04 -10.31 -2.97
CA TYR A 415 8.04 -10.42 -1.89
C TYR A 415 6.75 -11.09 -2.40
N SER A 416 6.93 -12.23 -3.06
CA SER A 416 5.93 -13.08 -3.65
C SER A 416 6.09 -14.46 -3.02
N ALA A 417 5.28 -14.73 -2.00
CA ALA A 417 4.87 -16.08 -1.63
C ALA A 417 3.44 -16.01 -1.10
#